data_AF-A0A8C5C4A6-F1
#
_entry.id   AF-A0A8C5C4A6-F1
#
_cell.length_a   1.000
_cell.length_b   1.000
_cell.length_c   1.000
_cell.angle_alpha   90.00
_cell.angle_beta   90.00
_cell.angle_gamma   90.00
#
_symmetry.space_group_name_H-M   'P 1'
#
loop_
_entity.id
_entity.type
_entity.pdbx_description
1 polymer ?
#
loop_
_entity_poly.entity_id
_entity_poly.type
_entity_poly.pdbx_seq_one_letter_code
_entity_poly.pdbx_strand_id
1 'polypeptide(L)'
;LLRKKQMTRLLFNQEQSVADVLEDNEDMDISTRILISNNGSSELLLEGDLLLPTTRNAMKCFRNSCLWKKSSNGLVTIPYTVSSAYTSAETSRIVNALQSFHQSTCIRFVPRRNQYDHISIQSRGGCYSSLGRTGGMQVLSLRRSGCMYYGIMQHEVNHALGFNHEQTRSDRDQYVKINWKNINPSNAHNFERQNTNNLNTPYDYTSIMHYGRTAFSINGRDSITPIPNSRVQIGQRKGMTRNDFQRINRLYRC
;
A
#
# COMPACT_ATOMS: atom_id res chain seq x y z
N LEU A 1 -22.79 1.93 -34.53
CA LEU A 1 -22.33 2.59 -33.28
C LEU A 1 -23.28 2.46 -32.07
N LEU A 2 -24.47 1.84 -32.18
CA LEU A 2 -25.40 1.65 -31.04
C LEU A 2 -25.44 0.23 -30.43
N ARG A 3 -24.63 -0.73 -30.91
CA ARG A 3 -24.58 -2.11 -30.37
C ARG A 3 -23.39 -2.41 -29.45
N LYS A 4 -22.47 -1.46 -29.24
CA LYS A 4 -21.34 -1.62 -28.28
C LYS A 4 -21.60 -1.02 -26.90
N LYS A 5 -22.68 -0.24 -26.71
CA LYS A 5 -23.14 0.20 -25.37
C LYS A 5 -23.90 -0.89 -24.59
N GLN A 6 -24.25 -2.00 -25.23
CA GLN A 6 -24.98 -3.11 -24.60
C GLN A 6 -24.06 -4.18 -24.00
N MET A 7 -22.83 -4.33 -24.49
CA MET A 7 -21.93 -5.39 -24.02
C MET A 7 -21.18 -5.04 -22.72
N THR A 8 -20.97 -3.76 -22.42
CA THR A 8 -20.43 -3.31 -21.12
C THR A 8 -21.52 -3.21 -20.03
N ARG A 9 -22.79 -3.32 -20.42
CA ARG A 9 -23.95 -3.27 -19.51
C ARG A 9 -24.38 -4.66 -19.02
N LEU A 10 -23.73 -5.73 -19.49
CA LEU A 10 -24.07 -7.12 -19.21
C LEU A 10 -23.20 -7.77 -18.10
N LEU A 11 -22.32 -7.01 -17.43
CA LEU A 11 -21.58 -7.47 -16.25
C LEU A 11 -21.90 -6.67 -14.97
N PHE A 12 -22.85 -5.74 -15.02
CA PHE A 12 -23.30 -4.94 -13.86
C PHE A 12 -24.81 -5.05 -13.59
N ASN A 13 -25.45 -6.10 -14.11
CA ASN A 13 -26.82 -6.44 -13.76
C ASN A 13 -26.85 -7.63 -12.79
N GLN A 14 -26.45 -7.33 -11.55
CA GLN A 14 -27.03 -7.87 -10.33
C GLN A 14 -26.67 -6.86 -9.23
N GLU A 15 -27.63 -6.57 -8.36
CA GLU A 15 -27.49 -5.70 -7.19
C GLU A 15 -26.51 -6.31 -6.18
N GLN A 16 -25.23 -6.41 -6.57
CA GLN A 16 -24.17 -6.90 -5.73
C GLN A 16 -23.33 -5.68 -5.34
N SER A 17 -23.37 -5.34 -4.07
CA SER A 17 -22.66 -4.18 -3.55
C SER A 17 -21.15 -4.39 -3.70
N VAL A 18 -20.37 -3.30 -3.74
CA VAL A 18 -18.90 -3.39 -3.73
C VAL A 18 -18.41 -4.20 -2.51
N ALA A 19 -19.16 -4.18 -1.40
CA ALA A 19 -18.86 -5.01 -0.24
C ALA A 19 -18.98 -6.51 -0.55
N ASP A 20 -19.98 -6.92 -1.33
CA ASP A 20 -20.21 -8.32 -1.69
C ASP A 20 -19.14 -8.86 -2.65
N VAL A 21 -18.64 -8.04 -3.59
CA VAL A 21 -17.48 -8.40 -4.45
C VAL A 21 -16.19 -8.53 -3.62
N LEU A 22 -16.13 -7.84 -2.48
CA LEU A 22 -15.00 -7.88 -1.55
C LEU A 22 -15.12 -9.04 -0.54
N GLU A 23 -16.29 -9.54 -0.19
CA GLU A 23 -16.39 -10.66 0.75
C GLU A 23 -16.07 -12.03 0.10
N ASP A 24 -16.34 -12.22 -1.18
CA ASP A 24 -16.36 -13.56 -1.80
C ASP A 24 -15.09 -14.04 -2.54
N ASN A 25 -14.02 -13.24 -2.62
CA ASN A 25 -12.85 -13.62 -3.42
C ASN A 25 -11.53 -13.61 -2.63
N GLU A 26 -11.28 -14.71 -1.90
CA GLU A 26 -10.00 -14.98 -1.21
C GLU A 26 -8.78 -15.05 -2.15
N ASP A 27 -8.99 -15.08 -3.47
CA ASP A 27 -7.94 -15.11 -4.50
C ASP A 27 -7.62 -13.73 -5.09
N MET A 28 -8.39 -12.68 -4.79
CA MET A 28 -8.12 -11.33 -5.31
C MET A 28 -6.83 -10.75 -4.74
N ASP A 29 -5.88 -10.30 -5.58
CA ASP A 29 -4.62 -9.72 -5.14
C ASP A 29 -4.77 -8.39 -4.38
N ILE A 30 -3.69 -7.98 -3.68
CA ILE A 30 -3.69 -6.78 -2.85
C ILE A 30 -4.03 -5.51 -3.63
N SER A 31 -3.49 -5.35 -4.84
CA SER A 31 -3.69 -4.16 -5.66
C SER A 31 -5.12 -4.06 -6.13
N THR A 32 -5.68 -5.16 -6.64
CA THR A 32 -7.07 -5.17 -7.11
C THR A 32 -8.02 -4.76 -5.98
N ARG A 33 -7.77 -5.23 -4.75
CA ARG A 33 -8.57 -4.83 -3.59
C ARG A 33 -8.45 -3.35 -3.23
N ILE A 34 -7.23 -2.84 -3.16
CA ILE A 34 -6.95 -1.43 -2.84
C ILE A 34 -7.56 -0.53 -3.91
N LEU A 35 -7.36 -0.83 -5.19
CA LEU A 35 -7.89 -0.05 -6.31
C LEU A 35 -9.42 -0.02 -6.34
N ILE A 36 -10.08 -1.15 -6.04
CA ILE A 36 -11.55 -1.18 -5.90
C ILE A 36 -11.99 -0.34 -4.70
N SER A 37 -11.29 -0.43 -3.56
CA SER A 37 -11.62 0.30 -2.34
C SER A 37 -11.43 1.82 -2.49
N ASN A 38 -10.45 2.23 -3.30
CA ASN A 38 -10.08 3.60 -3.62
C ASN A 38 -10.89 4.18 -4.78
N ASN A 39 -11.69 3.36 -5.46
CA ASN A 39 -12.53 3.84 -6.55
C ASN A 39 -13.54 4.88 -6.02
N GLY A 40 -13.49 6.08 -6.60
CA GLY A 40 -14.30 7.22 -6.14
C GLY A 40 -13.71 7.99 -4.95
N SER A 41 -12.46 7.72 -4.57
CA SER A 41 -11.73 8.60 -3.64
C SER A 41 -11.61 10.02 -4.22
N SER A 42 -11.72 11.03 -3.37
CA SER A 42 -11.49 12.44 -3.75
C SER A 42 -10.01 12.84 -3.66
N GLU A 43 -9.15 11.94 -3.16
CA GLU A 43 -7.73 12.22 -2.97
C GLU A 43 -6.93 11.98 -4.27
N LEU A 44 -5.83 12.71 -4.43
CA LEU A 44 -4.86 12.45 -5.50
C LEU A 44 -3.85 11.40 -5.05
N LEU A 45 -4.03 10.17 -5.54
CA LEU A 45 -3.23 9.01 -5.17
C LEU A 45 -2.25 8.64 -6.30
N LEU A 46 -0.96 8.71 -6.00
CA LEU A 46 0.11 8.15 -6.82
C LEU A 46 0.18 6.64 -6.56
N GLU A 47 0.49 5.85 -7.57
CA GLU A 47 0.57 4.39 -7.43
C GLU A 47 -0.71 3.82 -6.76
N GLY A 48 -1.87 4.44 -7.01
CA GLY A 48 -3.17 3.99 -6.52
C GLY A 48 -3.49 4.24 -5.03
N ASP A 49 -2.50 4.36 -4.16
CA ASP A 49 -2.66 4.44 -2.69
C ASP A 49 -1.58 5.28 -1.95
N LEU A 50 -0.65 5.91 -2.66
CA LEU A 50 0.27 6.89 -2.08
C LEU A 50 -0.32 8.29 -2.16
N LEU A 51 -0.62 8.88 -1.01
CA LEU A 51 -1.14 10.24 -0.93
C LEU A 51 -0.07 11.25 -1.40
N LEU A 52 -0.36 11.97 -2.48
CA LEU A 52 0.55 13.01 -2.98
C LEU A 52 0.62 14.19 -2.00
N PRO A 53 1.83 14.62 -1.59
CA PRO A 53 1.97 15.78 -0.73
C PRO A 53 1.52 17.05 -1.47
N THR A 54 0.53 17.76 -0.93
CA THR A 54 0.02 19.01 -1.51
C THR A 54 0.91 20.23 -1.24
N THR A 55 1.88 20.10 -0.32
CA THR A 55 2.71 21.21 0.18
C THR A 55 4.20 21.07 -0.14
N ARG A 56 4.64 20.00 -0.82
CA ARG A 56 6.06 19.73 -1.09
C ARG A 56 6.28 19.32 -2.55
N ASN A 57 6.92 20.20 -3.31
CA ASN A 57 7.20 20.01 -4.74
C ASN A 57 8.55 19.29 -5.04
N ALA A 58 9.44 19.12 -4.06
CA ALA A 58 10.76 18.51 -4.26
C ALA A 58 11.08 17.48 -3.16
N MET A 59 10.34 16.36 -3.10
CA MET A 59 10.68 15.28 -2.17
C MET A 59 11.82 14.42 -2.70
N LYS A 60 13.06 14.76 -2.35
CA LYS A 60 14.06 13.74 -1.99
C LYS A 60 14.17 13.73 -0.47
N CYS A 61 14.23 12.55 0.14
CA CYS A 61 14.39 12.40 1.59
C CYS A 61 15.75 12.92 2.06
N PHE A 62 15.90 14.24 2.15
CA PHE A 62 17.14 14.88 2.49
C PHE A 62 17.49 14.63 3.96
N ARG A 63 18.69 14.13 4.23
CA ARG A 63 19.21 13.82 5.58
C ARG A 63 18.27 12.95 6.44
N ASN A 64 17.56 11.99 5.83
CA ASN A 64 16.58 11.13 6.52
C ASN A 64 15.44 11.89 7.22
N SER A 65 15.18 13.14 6.84
CA SER A 65 14.11 13.96 7.43
C SER A 65 12.71 13.42 7.17
N CYS A 66 12.54 12.53 6.18
CA CYS A 66 11.30 11.82 5.90
C CYS A 66 11.10 10.55 6.75
N LEU A 67 12.09 10.12 7.54
CA LEU A 67 11.96 8.93 8.38
C LEU A 67 11.40 9.29 9.76
N TRP A 68 10.75 8.32 10.40
CA TRP A 68 10.40 8.41 11.81
C TRP A 68 11.67 8.43 12.68
N LYS A 69 11.66 9.25 13.74
CA LYS A 69 12.85 9.47 14.57
C LYS A 69 13.14 8.23 15.42
N LYS A 70 14.40 7.81 15.40
CA LYS A 70 14.92 6.78 16.29
C LYS A 70 15.39 7.42 17.60
N SER A 71 14.89 6.90 18.71
CA SER A 71 15.27 7.30 20.06
C SER A 71 16.63 6.71 20.46
N SER A 72 17.25 7.27 21.50
CA SER A 72 18.55 6.83 22.02
C SER A 72 18.55 5.38 22.53
N ASN A 73 17.39 4.85 22.94
CA ASN A 73 17.22 3.45 23.35
C ASN A 73 17.13 2.47 22.16
N GLY A 74 17.35 2.93 20.94
CA GLY A 74 17.32 2.08 19.75
C GLY A 74 15.91 1.79 19.20
N LEU A 75 14.85 2.36 19.76
CA LEU A 75 13.48 2.19 19.29
C LEU A 75 13.02 3.36 18.42
N VAL A 76 12.14 3.07 17.46
CA VAL A 76 11.46 4.09 16.65
C VAL A 76 10.00 4.13 17.08
N THR A 77 9.65 5.12 17.88
CA THR A 77 8.30 5.24 18.43
C THR A 77 7.42 6.07 17.49
N ILE A 78 6.33 5.48 17.02
CA ILE A 78 5.37 6.11 16.10
C ILE A 78 4.03 6.28 16.84
N PRO A 79 3.69 7.51 17.24
CA PRO A 79 2.41 7.79 17.87
C PRO A 79 1.26 7.62 16.87
N TYR A 80 0.14 7.05 17.32
CA TYR A 80 -1.06 6.92 16.48
C TYR A 80 -2.35 7.26 17.23
N THR A 81 -3.37 7.66 16.48
CA THR A 81 -4.77 7.71 16.92
C THR A 81 -5.63 6.82 16.03
N VAL A 82 -6.72 6.27 16.57
CA VAL A 82 -7.73 5.51 15.82
C VAL A 82 -9.05 6.25 15.95
N SER A 83 -9.69 6.53 14.81
CA SER A 83 -10.99 7.21 14.78
C SER A 83 -12.06 6.42 15.55
N SER A 84 -12.94 7.12 16.27
CA SER A 84 -14.11 6.52 16.92
C SER A 84 -15.16 5.98 15.93
N ALA A 85 -14.98 6.21 14.62
CA ALA A 85 -15.83 5.64 13.57
C ALA A 85 -15.64 4.13 13.41
N TYR A 86 -14.52 3.57 13.88
CA TYR A 86 -14.28 2.14 13.91
C TYR A 86 -14.96 1.49 15.12
N THR A 87 -15.52 0.31 14.92
CA THR A 87 -15.99 -0.57 15.99
C THR A 87 -14.82 -1.07 16.84
N SER A 88 -15.10 -1.61 18.03
CA SER A 88 -14.08 -2.22 18.89
C SER A 88 -13.38 -3.41 18.22
N ALA A 89 -14.10 -4.18 17.40
CA ALA A 89 -13.53 -5.30 16.64
C ALA A 89 -12.57 -4.80 15.55
N GLU A 90 -12.96 -3.80 14.75
CA GLU A 90 -12.09 -3.18 13.74
C GLU A 90 -10.86 -2.54 14.39
N THR A 91 -11.05 -1.82 15.50
CA THR A 91 -9.95 -1.23 16.28
C THR A 91 -8.97 -2.32 16.75
N SER A 92 -9.47 -3.45 17.22
CA SER A 92 -8.62 -4.57 17.65
C SER A 92 -7.81 -5.15 16.49
N ARG A 93 -8.40 -5.26 15.30
CA ARG A 93 -7.69 -5.71 14.08
C ARG A 93 -6.60 -4.72 13.66
N ILE A 94 -6.90 -3.42 13.67
CA ILE A 94 -5.93 -2.36 13.38
C ILE A 94 -4.76 -2.42 14.38
N VAL A 95 -5.05 -2.47 15.68
CA VAL A 95 -4.02 -2.53 16.72
C VAL A 95 -3.18 -3.80 16.61
N ASN A 96 -3.78 -4.95 16.29
CA ASN A 96 -3.04 -6.18 16.04
C ASN A 96 -2.08 -6.02 14.85
N ALA A 97 -2.53 -5.46 13.73
CA ALA A 97 -1.68 -5.20 12.57
C ALA A 97 -0.50 -4.27 12.92
N LEU A 98 -0.72 -3.22 13.72
CA LEU A 98 0.37 -2.35 14.22
C LEU A 98 1.35 -3.09 15.15
N GLN A 99 0.83 -3.92 16.05
CA GLN A 99 1.66 -4.68 17.01
C GLN A 99 2.51 -5.76 16.34
N SER A 100 2.11 -6.25 15.16
CA SER A 100 2.88 -7.24 14.40
C SER A 100 4.32 -6.81 14.09
N PHE A 101 4.58 -5.50 14.00
CA PHE A 101 5.91 -4.95 13.76
C PHE A 101 6.84 -5.08 14.97
N HIS A 102 6.29 -5.24 16.19
CA HIS A 102 7.06 -5.11 17.42
C HIS A 102 8.03 -6.28 17.65
N GLN A 103 7.68 -7.47 17.17
CA GLN A 103 8.47 -8.70 17.38
C GLN A 103 9.70 -8.77 16.47
N SER A 104 9.57 -8.27 15.23
CA SER A 104 10.58 -8.44 14.19
C SER A 104 11.37 -7.17 13.90
N THR A 105 11.01 -6.04 14.51
CA THR A 105 11.63 -4.74 14.25
C THR A 105 11.79 -3.89 15.50
N CYS A 106 12.51 -2.78 15.40
CA CYS A 106 12.58 -1.74 16.44
C CYS A 106 11.44 -0.70 16.38
N ILE A 107 10.47 -0.86 15.47
CA ILE A 107 9.30 0.01 15.36
C ILE A 107 8.32 -0.25 16.51
N ARG A 108 7.86 0.81 17.17
CA ARG A 108 6.89 0.74 18.26
C ARG A 108 5.76 1.73 18.03
N PHE A 109 4.60 1.21 17.65
CA PHE A 109 3.37 1.99 17.60
C PHE A 109 2.83 2.18 19.00
N VAL A 110 2.54 3.43 19.37
CA VAL A 110 2.01 3.77 20.70
C VAL A 110 0.80 4.70 20.56
N PRO A 111 -0.21 4.58 21.44
CA PRO A 111 -1.28 5.56 21.49
C PRO A 111 -0.71 6.96 21.71
N ARG A 112 -1.12 7.90 20.85
CA ARG A 112 -0.68 9.28 20.94
C ARG A 112 -1.18 9.91 22.23
N ARG A 113 -0.32 10.74 22.84
CA ARG A 113 -0.68 11.68 23.90
C ARG A 113 -0.67 13.11 23.36
N ASN A 114 0.51 13.68 23.20
CA ASN A 114 0.72 15.07 22.80
C ASN A 114 1.76 15.24 21.67
N GLN A 115 2.24 14.14 21.08
CA GLN A 115 3.26 14.20 20.05
C GLN A 115 2.76 14.96 18.81
N TYR A 116 3.61 15.83 18.26
CA TYR A 116 3.30 16.62 17.07
C TYR A 116 3.17 15.72 15.84
N ASP A 117 4.23 14.99 15.51
CA ASP A 117 4.23 14.00 14.42
C ASP A 117 3.49 12.73 14.85
N HIS A 118 2.45 12.35 14.13
CA HIS A 118 1.70 11.13 14.42
C HIS A 118 0.84 10.67 13.24
N ILE A 119 0.49 9.39 13.25
CA ILE A 119 -0.46 8.80 12.29
C ILE A 119 -1.87 8.94 12.85
N SER A 120 -2.81 9.44 12.06
CA SER A 120 -4.24 9.40 12.37
C SER A 120 -4.92 8.39 11.46
N ILE A 121 -5.35 7.27 12.05
CA ILE A 121 -6.02 6.18 11.34
C ILE A 121 -7.52 6.50 11.24
N GLN A 122 -8.00 6.66 10.01
CA GLN A 122 -9.36 7.14 9.72
C GLN A 122 -10.01 6.33 8.61
N SER A 123 -11.33 6.16 8.66
CA SER A 123 -12.08 5.52 7.58
C SER A 123 -12.49 6.57 6.54
N ARG A 124 -11.58 6.91 5.61
CA ARG A 124 -11.88 7.79 4.47
C ARG A 124 -12.18 6.99 3.21
N GLY A 125 -12.17 7.65 2.05
CA GLY A 125 -12.45 7.04 0.74
C GLY A 125 -11.30 6.16 0.24
N GLY A 126 -11.00 5.06 0.94
CA GLY A 126 -10.04 4.06 0.47
C GLY A 126 -9.01 3.58 1.50
N CYS A 127 -8.05 2.79 1.01
CA CYS A 127 -6.82 2.36 1.65
C CYS A 127 -5.69 3.20 1.05
N TYR A 128 -5.08 4.08 1.86
CA TYR A 128 -3.96 4.89 1.39
C TYR A 128 -3.17 5.46 2.55
N SER A 129 -1.93 5.86 2.28
CA SER A 129 -1.03 6.43 3.25
C SER A 129 -0.08 7.43 2.62
N SER A 130 0.54 8.27 3.44
CA SER A 130 1.67 9.09 3.01
C SER A 130 2.95 8.25 3.00
N LEU A 131 3.89 8.58 2.11
CA LEU A 131 5.21 7.94 2.09
C LEU A 131 6.13 8.53 3.19
N GLY A 132 6.39 7.74 4.23
CA GLY A 132 7.24 8.16 5.36
C GLY A 132 6.56 9.17 6.29
N ARG A 133 7.37 9.81 7.14
CA ARG A 133 6.96 10.88 8.05
C ARG A 133 6.88 12.22 7.30
N THR A 134 5.70 12.82 7.22
CA THR A 134 5.48 14.07 6.49
C THR A 134 5.63 15.31 7.39
N GLY A 135 5.35 15.16 8.68
CA GLY A 135 5.37 16.23 9.69
C GLY A 135 3.96 16.61 10.15
N GLY A 136 3.75 16.71 11.46
CA GLY A 136 2.44 16.90 12.07
C GLY A 136 1.56 15.65 12.01
N MET A 137 0.24 15.84 12.02
CA MET A 137 -0.71 14.76 11.81
C MET A 137 -0.69 14.33 10.34
N GLN A 138 -0.45 13.04 10.08
CA GLN A 138 -0.63 12.44 8.76
C GLN A 138 -1.70 11.36 8.78
N VAL A 139 -2.55 11.34 7.76
CA VAL A 139 -3.65 10.39 7.67
C VAL A 139 -3.13 9.06 7.12
N LEU A 140 -3.58 7.97 7.72
CA LEU A 140 -3.55 6.64 7.13
C LEU A 140 -5.01 6.21 7.00
N SER A 141 -5.52 6.14 5.77
CA SER A 141 -6.90 5.78 5.52
C SER A 141 -7.04 4.27 5.47
N LEU A 142 -7.96 3.74 6.26
CA LEU A 142 -8.41 2.35 6.16
C LEU A 142 -9.93 2.37 6.13
N ARG A 143 -10.52 2.45 4.94
CA ARG A 143 -11.96 2.36 4.77
C ARG A 143 -12.49 1.08 5.43
N ARG A 144 -13.53 1.23 6.27
CA ARG A 144 -14.14 0.10 6.99
C ARG A 144 -14.57 -1.03 6.05
N SER A 145 -15.15 -0.68 4.90
CA SER A 145 -15.33 -1.61 3.80
C SER A 145 -14.10 -1.64 2.90
N GLY A 146 -13.52 -2.83 2.71
CA GLY A 146 -12.44 -3.08 1.74
C GLY A 146 -11.01 -3.00 2.26
N CYS A 147 -10.73 -2.29 3.36
CA CYS A 147 -9.36 -2.17 3.90
C CYS A 147 -9.11 -2.92 5.21
N MET A 148 -10.14 -3.53 5.82
CA MET A 148 -10.04 -4.24 7.12
C MET A 148 -9.39 -5.63 7.03
N TYR A 149 -8.38 -5.77 6.19
CA TYR A 149 -7.60 -6.99 5.97
C TYR A 149 -6.18 -6.81 6.53
N TYR A 150 -5.67 -7.83 7.20
CA TYR A 150 -4.40 -7.77 7.92
C TYR A 150 -3.22 -7.30 7.04
N GLY A 151 -3.07 -7.90 5.84
CA GLY A 151 -2.01 -7.50 4.91
C GLY A 151 -2.16 -6.08 4.37
N ILE A 152 -3.39 -5.60 4.12
CA ILE A 152 -3.62 -4.21 3.66
C ILE A 152 -3.24 -3.23 4.77
N MET A 153 -3.63 -3.50 6.02
CA MET A 153 -3.24 -2.64 7.14
C MET A 153 -1.70 -2.59 7.29
N GLN A 154 -1.01 -3.72 7.13
CA GLN A 154 0.45 -3.74 7.12
C GLN A 154 1.05 -2.99 5.93
N HIS A 155 0.45 -3.11 4.74
CA HIS A 155 0.87 -2.41 3.52
C HIS A 155 0.83 -0.88 3.71
N GLU A 156 -0.30 -0.33 4.14
CA GLU A 156 -0.46 1.12 4.37
C GLU A 156 0.46 1.65 5.47
N VAL A 157 0.70 0.84 6.49
CA VAL A 157 1.67 1.15 7.55
C VAL A 157 3.09 1.16 6.99
N ASN A 158 3.42 0.26 6.08
CA ASN A 158 4.75 0.21 5.47
C ASN A 158 5.00 1.41 4.54
N HIS A 159 3.98 1.91 3.84
CA HIS A 159 4.04 3.22 3.19
C HIS A 159 4.34 4.34 4.20
N ALA A 160 3.64 4.38 5.34
CA ALA A 160 3.90 5.36 6.40
C ALA A 160 5.33 5.27 6.97
N LEU A 161 5.98 4.10 6.87
CA LEU A 161 7.39 3.89 7.24
C LEU A 161 8.39 4.35 6.17
N GLY A 162 7.94 4.61 4.93
CA GLY A 162 8.75 5.13 3.83
C GLY A 162 9.06 4.12 2.72
N PHE A 163 8.29 3.04 2.61
CA PHE A 163 8.48 2.05 1.55
C PHE A 163 7.57 2.29 0.36
N ASN A 164 8.16 2.36 -0.83
CA ASN A 164 7.43 2.33 -2.11
C ASN A 164 7.04 0.90 -2.46
N HIS A 165 6.26 0.77 -3.53
CA HIS A 165 5.94 -0.53 -4.11
C HIS A 165 7.16 -1.27 -4.65
N GLU A 166 7.09 -2.61 -4.65
CA GLU A 166 8.21 -3.45 -5.08
C GLU A 166 8.42 -3.37 -6.60
N GLN A 167 7.34 -3.31 -7.40
CA GLN A 167 7.44 -3.25 -8.87
C GLN A 167 7.99 -1.92 -9.41
N THR A 168 8.16 -0.91 -8.55
CA THR A 168 8.72 0.39 -8.90
C THR A 168 10.19 0.52 -8.50
N ARG A 169 10.82 -0.55 -7.97
CA ARG A 169 12.26 -0.57 -7.71
C ARG A 169 13.09 -0.22 -8.94
N SER A 170 14.28 0.36 -8.69
CA SER A 170 15.24 0.76 -9.72
C SER A 170 15.76 -0.42 -10.56
N ASP A 171 15.84 -1.62 -9.95
CA ASP A 171 16.30 -2.87 -10.54
C ASP A 171 15.16 -3.79 -11.05
N ARG A 172 13.89 -3.34 -10.98
CA ARG A 172 12.72 -4.20 -11.25
C ARG A 172 12.71 -4.87 -12.61
N ASP A 173 13.32 -4.26 -13.64
CA ASP A 173 13.34 -4.79 -15.02
C ASP A 173 14.15 -6.10 -15.14
N GLN A 174 14.93 -6.48 -14.11
CA GLN A 174 15.59 -7.78 -14.02
C GLN A 174 14.64 -8.90 -13.56
N TYR A 175 13.47 -8.56 -13.02
CA TYR A 175 12.57 -9.46 -12.30
C TYR A 175 11.15 -9.45 -12.87
N VAL A 176 10.68 -8.31 -13.40
CA VAL A 176 9.35 -8.21 -13.99
C VAL A 176 9.40 -7.48 -15.32
N LYS A 177 8.52 -7.90 -16.23
CA LYS A 177 8.18 -7.17 -17.44
C LYS A 177 6.88 -6.42 -17.22
N ILE A 178 6.89 -5.12 -17.53
CA ILE A 178 5.66 -4.32 -17.59
C ILE A 178 5.07 -4.42 -19.00
N ASN A 179 3.82 -4.86 -19.08
CA ASN A 179 3.07 -4.99 -20.31
C ASN A 179 2.28 -3.70 -20.58
N TRP A 180 2.99 -2.63 -20.96
CA TRP A 180 2.41 -1.29 -21.16
C TRP A 180 1.14 -1.25 -22.00
N LYS A 181 1.03 -2.11 -23.03
CA LYS A 181 -0.17 -2.24 -23.89
C LYS A 181 -1.45 -2.66 -23.15
N ASN A 182 -1.33 -3.24 -21.97
CA ASN A 182 -2.46 -3.69 -21.14
C ASN A 182 -2.80 -2.66 -20.04
N ILE A 183 -2.11 -1.52 -19.97
CA ILE A 183 -2.28 -0.50 -18.94
C ILE A 183 -2.90 0.74 -19.58
N ASN A 184 -3.83 1.40 -18.88
CA ASN A 184 -4.37 2.68 -19.36
C ASN A 184 -3.22 3.72 -19.39
N PRO A 185 -2.99 4.43 -20.51
CA PRO A 185 -1.97 5.47 -20.56
C PRO A 185 -2.06 6.50 -19.41
N SER A 186 -3.27 6.82 -18.92
CA SER A 186 -3.45 7.72 -17.77
C SER A 186 -2.83 7.18 -16.47
N ASN A 187 -2.69 5.86 -16.34
CA ASN A 187 -2.20 5.15 -15.16
C ASN A 187 -0.78 4.61 -15.34
N ALA A 188 -0.13 4.85 -16.49
CA ALA A 188 1.19 4.31 -16.79
C ALA A 188 2.26 4.79 -15.78
N HIS A 189 2.11 6.02 -15.28
CA HIS A 189 2.98 6.60 -14.27
C HIS A 189 3.09 5.77 -12.98
N ASN A 190 2.06 4.96 -12.65
CA ASN A 190 2.06 4.06 -11.48
C ASN A 190 3.03 2.86 -11.63
N PHE A 191 3.59 2.67 -12.82
CA PHE A 191 4.54 1.58 -13.13
C PHE A 191 5.92 2.12 -13.48
N GLU A 192 6.12 3.44 -13.42
CA GLU A 192 7.44 4.04 -13.63
C GLU A 192 8.39 3.64 -12.50
N ARG A 193 9.66 3.45 -12.83
CA ARG A 193 10.68 3.12 -11.82
C ARG A 193 10.96 4.34 -10.98
N GLN A 194 10.98 4.15 -9.67
CA GLN A 194 11.44 5.12 -8.70
C GLN A 194 12.95 4.95 -8.46
N ASN A 195 13.65 6.05 -8.21
CA ASN A 195 15.04 6.01 -7.75
C ASN A 195 15.09 5.57 -6.27
N THR A 196 15.04 4.25 -6.09
CA THR A 196 14.87 3.58 -4.79
C THR A 196 16.20 3.24 -4.15
N ASN A 197 16.28 3.41 -2.83
CA ASN A 197 17.30 2.77 -2.02
C ASN A 197 16.85 1.33 -1.72
N ASN A 198 17.43 0.37 -2.42
CA ASN A 198 17.08 -1.04 -2.28
C ASN A 198 17.59 -1.68 -0.99
N LEU A 199 18.34 -0.94 -0.17
CA LEU A 199 18.85 -1.38 1.13
C LEU A 199 19.64 -2.71 1.05
N ASN A 200 20.29 -2.97 -0.09
CA ASN A 200 20.98 -4.22 -0.41
C ASN A 200 20.13 -5.49 -0.20
N THR A 201 18.80 -5.41 -0.33
CA THR A 201 17.92 -6.58 -0.28
C THR A 201 17.56 -7.05 -1.69
N PRO A 202 17.39 -8.37 -1.90
CA PRO A 202 16.90 -8.89 -3.16
C PRO A 202 15.49 -8.38 -3.44
N TYR A 203 15.11 -8.43 -4.73
CA TYR A 203 13.73 -8.23 -5.16
C TYR A 203 12.85 -9.35 -4.59
N ASP A 204 11.69 -9.01 -4.04
CA ASP A 204 10.78 -9.97 -3.42
C ASP A 204 9.40 -9.97 -4.09
N TYR A 205 9.17 -10.93 -4.98
CA TYR A 205 7.87 -11.16 -5.62
C TYR A 205 6.71 -11.34 -4.63
N THR A 206 7.02 -11.82 -3.43
CA THR A 206 6.04 -12.10 -2.37
C THR A 206 5.90 -10.96 -1.37
N SER A 207 6.64 -9.86 -1.55
CA SER A 207 6.53 -8.67 -0.69
C SER A 207 5.07 -8.21 -0.60
N ILE A 208 4.66 -7.77 0.58
CA ILE A 208 3.34 -7.15 0.76
C ILE A 208 3.18 -5.88 -0.09
N MET A 209 4.29 -5.28 -0.52
CA MET A 209 4.34 -4.06 -1.32
C MET A 209 4.33 -4.33 -2.84
N HIS A 210 4.25 -5.59 -3.27
CA HIS A 210 4.27 -5.92 -4.69
C HIS A 210 2.86 -5.91 -5.27
N TYR A 211 2.67 -5.24 -6.40
CA TYR A 211 1.39 -5.31 -7.10
C TYR A 211 1.02 -6.72 -7.60
N GLY A 212 -0.29 -6.96 -7.73
CA GLY A 212 -0.80 -8.12 -8.46
C GLY A 212 -0.62 -8.01 -9.98
N ARG A 213 -0.76 -9.14 -10.67
CA ARG A 213 -0.53 -9.26 -12.13
C ARG A 213 -1.42 -8.35 -12.96
N THR A 214 -2.64 -8.10 -12.51
CA THR A 214 -3.69 -7.39 -13.25
C THR A 214 -3.91 -5.96 -12.75
N ALA A 215 -3.03 -5.44 -11.89
CA ALA A 215 -3.12 -4.06 -11.39
C ALA A 215 -3.28 -3.08 -12.57
N PHE A 216 -4.28 -2.20 -12.51
CA PHE A 216 -4.60 -1.22 -13.56
C PHE A 216 -4.79 -1.78 -14.99
N SER A 217 -5.10 -3.07 -15.14
CA SER A 217 -5.33 -3.69 -16.44
C SER A 217 -6.60 -3.15 -17.10
N ILE A 218 -6.53 -2.81 -18.39
CA ILE A 218 -7.70 -2.35 -19.18
C ILE A 218 -8.45 -3.47 -19.88
N ASN A 219 -7.92 -4.69 -19.84
CA ASN A 219 -8.43 -5.82 -20.63
C ASN A 219 -8.38 -7.16 -19.87
N GLY A 220 -8.16 -7.11 -18.56
CA GLY A 220 -8.03 -8.29 -17.70
C GLY A 220 -6.77 -9.12 -17.91
N ARG A 221 -5.86 -8.70 -18.81
CA ARG A 221 -4.56 -9.36 -19.03
C ARG A 221 -3.50 -8.76 -18.12
N ASP A 222 -2.43 -9.51 -17.87
CA ASP A 222 -1.30 -9.08 -17.06
C ASP A 222 -0.77 -7.70 -17.45
N SER A 223 -0.76 -6.75 -16.53
CA SER A 223 0.06 -5.54 -16.58
C SER A 223 1.49 -5.83 -16.13
N ILE A 224 1.69 -6.82 -15.24
CA ILE A 224 3.00 -7.25 -14.73
C ILE A 224 3.18 -8.75 -14.97
N THR A 225 4.29 -9.14 -15.58
CA THR A 225 4.66 -10.55 -15.75
C THR A 225 6.04 -10.81 -15.13
N PRO A 226 6.15 -11.70 -14.12
CA PRO A 226 7.44 -12.12 -13.58
C PRO A 226 8.34 -12.79 -14.62
N ILE A 227 9.65 -12.61 -14.49
CA ILE A 227 10.67 -13.19 -15.35
C ILE A 227 11.84 -13.75 -14.51
N PRO A 228 12.55 -14.79 -14.98
CA PRO A 228 12.30 -15.54 -16.21
C PRO A 228 11.09 -16.48 -16.09
N ASN A 229 10.61 -16.76 -14.88
CA ASN A 229 9.48 -17.67 -14.64
C ASN A 229 8.17 -16.89 -14.43
N SER A 230 7.31 -16.87 -15.45
CA SER A 230 6.01 -16.19 -15.41
C SER A 230 4.97 -16.83 -14.48
N ARG A 231 5.24 -17.99 -13.90
CA ARG A 231 4.35 -18.67 -12.93
C ARG A 231 4.57 -18.22 -11.49
N VAL A 232 5.59 -17.41 -11.22
CA VAL A 232 5.81 -16.85 -9.88
C VAL A 232 4.61 -16.01 -9.48
N GLN A 233 4.14 -16.19 -8.25
CA GLN A 233 3.00 -15.45 -7.70
C GLN A 233 3.44 -14.08 -7.19
N ILE A 234 2.63 -13.05 -7.46
CA ILE A 234 2.82 -11.67 -7.01
C ILE A 234 1.48 -11.09 -6.54
N GLY A 235 1.51 -10.09 -5.66
CA GLY A 235 0.29 -9.44 -5.14
C GLY A 235 -0.36 -10.14 -3.96
N GLN A 236 0.39 -10.95 -3.20
CA GLN A 236 -0.12 -11.56 -1.98
C GLN A 236 -0.46 -10.49 -0.92
N ARG A 237 -1.37 -10.84 -0.01
CA ARG A 237 -1.96 -9.96 1.03
C ARG A 237 -2.13 -10.66 2.38
N LYS A 238 -1.48 -11.81 2.57
CA LYS A 238 -1.57 -12.57 3.82
C LYS A 238 -0.84 -11.83 4.93
N GLY A 239 0.29 -11.22 4.62
CA GLY A 239 1.05 -10.38 5.52
C GLY A 239 2.47 -10.13 5.03
N MET A 240 3.23 -9.35 5.81
CA MET A 240 4.63 -9.03 5.52
C MET A 240 5.53 -10.26 5.47
N THR A 241 6.47 -10.27 4.53
CA THR A 241 7.51 -11.30 4.44
C THR A 241 8.66 -11.01 5.40
N ARG A 242 9.56 -12.01 5.57
CA ARG A 242 10.83 -11.79 6.28
C ARG A 242 11.65 -10.67 5.63
N ASN A 243 11.62 -10.55 4.30
CA ASN A 243 12.36 -9.52 3.59
C ASN A 243 11.76 -8.14 3.84
N ASP A 244 10.43 -8.02 3.91
CA ASP A 244 9.76 -6.76 4.27
C ASP A 244 10.22 -6.26 5.65
N PHE A 245 10.22 -7.12 6.67
CA PHE A 245 10.73 -6.76 8.01
C PHE A 245 12.24 -6.46 8.00
N GLN A 246 13.03 -7.21 7.21
CA GLN A 246 14.46 -6.97 7.09
C GLN A 246 14.76 -5.60 6.47
N ARG A 247 13.97 -5.15 5.50
CA ARG A 247 14.09 -3.82 4.90
C ARG A 247 13.78 -2.73 5.92
N ILE A 248 12.74 -2.90 6.74
CA ILE A 248 12.47 -2.00 7.87
C ILE A 248 13.68 -1.91 8.80
N ASN A 249 14.23 -3.06 9.21
CA ASN A 249 15.38 -3.10 10.10
C ASN A 249 16.60 -2.39 9.52
N ARG A 250 16.89 -2.59 8.23
CA ARG A 250 17.99 -1.90 7.54
C ARG A 250 17.76 -0.40 7.41
N LEU A 251 16.53 0.02 7.09
CA LEU A 251 16.20 1.44 6.95
C LEU A 251 16.32 2.18 8.29
N TYR A 252 15.76 1.60 9.35
CA TYR A 252 15.72 2.18 10.70
C TYR A 252 16.89 1.74 11.59
N ARG A 253 17.85 1.00 11.03
CA ARG A 253 19.05 0.48 11.71
C ARG A 253 18.73 -0.21 13.02
N CYS A 254 17.65 -0.97 13.04
CA CYS A 254 17.45 -1.98 14.06
C CYS A 254 18.61 -3.00 13.91
#